data_AF-A0A2E4XIQ0-F1
#
_entry.id   AF-A0A2E4XIQ0-F1
#
_cell.length_a   1.000
_cell.length_b   1.000
_cell.length_c   1.000
_cell.angle_alpha   90.00
_cell.angle_beta   90.00
_cell.angle_gamma   90.00
#
_symmetry.space_group_name_H-M   'P 1'
#
loop_
_entity.id
_entity.type
_entity.pdbx_description
1 polymer ?
#
loop_
_entity_poly.entity_id
_entity_poly.type
_entity_poly.pdbx_seq_one_letter_code
_entity_poly.pdbx_strand_id
1 'polypeptide(L)'
;MPPISNLILVTLENSHEFIPRYISDNNIIINSYQDMMEVILRMIKDKHFFNMDKNILRGCLEDLTYMYCPGDDVNKDRVISMLEPSDDEDEDEDEDEDEDEDEDEDDGGGGEGEQMNITEFLPEIKKLEELLSDKESDKESDKEC
;
A
#
# COMPACT_ATOMS: atom_id res chain seq x y z
N MET A 1 -17.84 -13.50 -16.04
CA MET A 1 -16.89 -13.64 -14.92
C MET A 1 -17.72 -13.66 -13.64
N PRO A 2 -17.60 -14.68 -12.78
CA PRO A 2 -18.35 -14.69 -11.53
C PRO A 2 -17.87 -13.54 -10.61
N PRO A 3 -18.75 -12.98 -9.76
CA PRO A 3 -18.37 -11.96 -8.80
C PRO A 3 -17.34 -12.53 -7.81
N ILE A 4 -16.33 -11.73 -7.47
CA ILE A 4 -15.33 -12.08 -6.46
C ILE A 4 -15.94 -11.83 -5.08
N SER A 5 -15.90 -12.85 -4.22
CA SER A 5 -16.43 -12.80 -2.85
C SER A 5 -15.43 -13.43 -1.85
N ASN A 6 -15.59 -13.07 -0.57
CA ASN A 6 -14.74 -13.50 0.56
C ASN A 6 -13.30 -12.97 0.44
N LEU A 7 -13.16 -11.67 0.25
CA LEU A 7 -11.86 -11.00 0.24
C LEU A 7 -11.33 -10.89 1.67
N ILE A 8 -10.04 -11.16 1.85
CA ILE A 8 -9.31 -10.91 3.08
C ILE A 8 -8.62 -9.56 2.91
N LEU A 9 -9.01 -8.56 3.70
CA LEU A 9 -8.45 -7.22 3.61
C LEU A 9 -7.06 -7.18 4.26
N VAL A 10 -6.05 -6.82 3.46
CA VAL A 10 -4.69 -6.56 3.94
C VAL A 10 -4.44 -5.05 3.87
N THR A 11 -4.06 -4.46 4.98
CA THR A 11 -3.77 -3.03 5.14
C THR A 11 -2.34 -2.84 5.61
N LEU A 12 -1.89 -1.58 5.67
CA LEU A 12 -0.59 -1.23 6.27
C LEU A 12 -0.45 -1.76 7.70
N GLU A 13 -1.54 -1.77 8.47
CA GLU A 13 -1.54 -2.15 9.88
C GLU A 13 -1.44 -3.66 10.10
N ASN A 14 -1.73 -4.51 9.11
CA ASN A 14 -1.78 -5.96 9.30
C ASN A 14 -0.89 -6.74 8.31
N SER A 15 -0.29 -6.08 7.33
CA SER A 15 0.57 -6.71 6.31
C SER A 15 1.74 -7.47 6.92
N HIS A 16 2.33 -6.91 7.99
CA HIS A 16 3.42 -7.49 8.76
C HIS A 16 3.05 -8.80 9.48
N GLU A 17 1.76 -9.11 9.64
CA GLU A 17 1.29 -10.39 10.16
C GLU A 17 0.83 -11.31 9.03
N PHE A 18 0.00 -10.80 8.11
CA PHE A 18 -0.60 -11.61 7.06
C PHE A 18 0.43 -12.18 6.08
N ILE A 19 1.40 -11.39 5.64
CA ILE A 19 2.40 -11.85 4.66
C ILE A 19 3.31 -12.92 5.30
N PRO A 20 3.94 -12.69 6.47
CA PRO A 20 4.77 -13.71 7.10
C PRO A 20 4.00 -14.97 7.48
N ARG A 21 2.76 -14.81 7.97
CA ARG A 21 1.89 -15.94 8.27
C ARG A 21 1.57 -16.76 7.03
N TYR A 22 1.23 -16.12 5.91
CA TYR A 22 0.96 -16.83 4.66
C TYR A 22 2.18 -17.60 4.16
N ILE A 23 3.38 -17.01 4.26
CA ILE A 23 4.65 -17.68 3.92
C ILE A 23 4.87 -18.91 4.80
N SER A 24 4.71 -18.76 6.12
CA SER A 24 4.87 -19.83 7.10
C SER A 24 3.85 -20.96 6.90
N ASP A 25 2.56 -20.62 6.80
CA ASP A 25 1.45 -21.59 6.66
C ASP A 25 1.58 -22.43 5.37
N ASN A 26 2.19 -21.86 4.33
CA ASN A 26 2.40 -22.53 3.04
C ASN A 26 3.83 -23.11 2.86
N ASN A 27 4.69 -23.04 3.88
CA ASN A 27 6.09 -23.48 3.84
C ASN A 27 6.86 -22.93 2.62
N ILE A 28 6.68 -21.65 2.32
CA ILE A 28 7.34 -21.01 1.17
C ILE A 28 8.75 -20.57 1.57
N ILE A 29 9.73 -20.89 0.74
CA ILE A 29 11.13 -20.46 0.92
C ILE A 29 11.35 -19.19 0.10
N ILE A 30 11.86 -18.14 0.73
CA ILE A 30 12.20 -16.87 0.08
C ILE A 30 13.71 -16.77 -0.03
N ASN A 31 14.24 -16.79 -1.26
CA ASN A 31 15.67 -16.63 -1.54
C ASN A 31 15.98 -15.34 -2.30
N SER A 32 14.95 -14.66 -2.80
CA SER A 32 15.09 -13.46 -3.61
C SER A 32 13.84 -12.60 -3.52
N TYR A 33 13.96 -11.33 -3.94
CA TYR A 33 12.80 -10.45 -4.09
C TYR A 33 11.76 -10.97 -5.09
N GLN A 34 12.18 -11.73 -6.11
CA GLN A 34 11.28 -12.37 -7.05
C GLN A 34 10.35 -13.38 -6.35
N ASP A 35 10.88 -14.19 -5.43
CA ASP A 35 10.07 -15.15 -4.67
C ASP A 35 9.03 -14.43 -3.82
N MET A 36 9.39 -13.29 -3.22
CA MET A 36 8.45 -12.45 -2.47
C MET A 36 7.33 -11.90 -3.37
N MET A 37 7.62 -11.45 -4.59
CA MET A 37 6.58 -11.03 -5.54
C MET A 37 5.63 -12.18 -5.91
N GLU A 38 6.15 -13.40 -6.12
CA GLU A 38 5.33 -14.58 -6.36
C GLU A 38 4.41 -14.91 -5.18
N VAL A 39 4.87 -14.71 -3.94
CA VAL A 39 4.00 -14.82 -2.74
C VAL A 39 2.84 -13.85 -2.84
N ILE A 40 3.07 -12.58 -3.17
CA ILE A 40 2.01 -11.58 -3.28
C ILE A 40 1.02 -11.93 -4.39
N LEU A 41 1.50 -12.38 -5.55
CA LEU A 41 0.63 -12.85 -6.63
C LEU A 41 -0.25 -14.04 -6.19
N ARG A 42 0.33 -14.98 -5.43
CA ARG A 42 -0.42 -16.10 -4.84
C ARG A 42 -1.44 -15.63 -3.82
N MET A 43 -1.10 -14.70 -2.93
CA MET A 43 -2.04 -14.13 -1.96
C MET A 43 -3.22 -13.43 -2.66
N ILE A 44 -2.96 -12.66 -3.72
CA ILE A 44 -4.01 -12.01 -4.52
C ILE A 44 -4.92 -13.06 -5.16
N LYS A 45 -4.34 -14.13 -5.73
CA LYS A 45 -5.10 -15.27 -6.28
C LYS A 45 -5.95 -15.95 -5.20
N ASP A 46 -5.44 -16.02 -3.99
CA ASP A 46 -6.11 -16.54 -2.79
C ASP A 46 -6.96 -15.48 -2.08
N LYS A 47 -7.41 -14.46 -2.82
CA LYS A 47 -8.40 -13.45 -2.39
C LYS A 47 -7.94 -12.50 -1.29
N HIS A 48 -6.64 -12.36 -1.07
CA HIS A 48 -6.12 -11.27 -0.25
C HIS A 48 -6.14 -9.97 -1.06
N PHE A 49 -6.81 -8.96 -0.53
CA PHE A 49 -6.95 -7.65 -1.16
C PHE A 49 -6.10 -6.63 -0.40
N PHE A 50 -5.00 -6.19 -1.02
CA PHE A 50 -4.08 -5.20 -0.46
C PHE A 50 -4.63 -3.79 -0.67
N ASN A 51 -5.18 -3.20 0.38
CA ASN A 51 -5.69 -1.84 0.41
C ASN A 51 -4.61 -0.89 0.97
N MET A 52 -3.58 -0.65 0.17
CA MET A 52 -2.48 0.27 0.48
C MET A 52 -1.75 0.69 -0.80
N ASP A 53 -1.00 1.79 -0.70
CA ASP A 53 -0.17 2.28 -1.81
C ASP A 53 0.89 1.26 -2.22
N LYS A 54 1.19 1.20 -3.52
CA LYS A 54 2.12 0.21 -4.08
C LYS A 54 3.58 0.49 -3.75
N ASN A 55 3.97 1.75 -3.55
CA ASN A 55 5.32 2.09 -3.11
C ASN A 55 5.51 1.68 -1.65
N ILE A 56 4.50 1.90 -0.80
CA ILE A 56 4.53 1.42 0.59
C ILE A 56 4.59 -0.10 0.64
N LEU A 57 3.74 -0.79 -0.13
CA LEU A 57 3.79 -2.25 -0.22
C LEU A 57 5.18 -2.72 -0.66
N ARG A 58 5.75 -2.10 -1.70
CA ARG A 58 7.10 -2.42 -2.18
C ARG A 58 8.14 -2.30 -1.06
N GLY A 59 8.15 -1.20 -0.30
CA GLY A 59 9.04 -1.03 0.84
C GLY A 59 8.90 -2.15 1.86
N CYS A 60 7.66 -2.49 2.24
CA CYS A 60 7.41 -3.62 3.14
C CYS A 60 7.94 -4.95 2.57
N LEU A 61 7.84 -5.18 1.25
CA LEU A 61 8.35 -6.41 0.63
C LEU A 61 9.88 -6.45 0.60
N GLU A 62 10.54 -5.31 0.38
CA GLU A 62 12.01 -5.22 0.41
C GLU A 62 12.53 -5.53 1.82
N ASP A 63 11.92 -4.93 2.85
CA ASP A 63 12.21 -5.22 4.26
C ASP A 63 12.01 -6.70 4.59
N LEU A 64 10.83 -7.25 4.27
CA LEU A 64 10.52 -8.66 4.54
C LEU A 64 11.48 -9.60 3.79
N THR A 65 11.80 -9.30 2.52
CA THR A 65 12.72 -10.14 1.73
C THR A 65 14.09 -10.19 2.40
N TYR A 66 14.62 -9.06 2.86
CA TYR A 66 15.87 -9.03 3.59
C TYR A 66 15.79 -9.78 4.93
N MET A 67 14.65 -9.73 5.64
CA MET A 67 14.45 -10.53 6.86
C MET A 67 14.52 -12.05 6.60
N TYR A 68 13.97 -12.52 5.47
CA TYR A 68 14.04 -13.94 5.11
C TYR A 68 15.37 -14.37 4.48
N CYS A 69 16.06 -13.45 3.80
CA CYS A 69 17.33 -13.71 3.11
C CYS A 69 18.36 -12.61 3.42
N PRO A 70 18.86 -12.51 4.67
CA PRO A 70 19.75 -11.42 5.09
C PRO A 70 21.18 -11.53 4.53
N GLY A 71 21.52 -12.68 3.92
CA GLY A 71 22.84 -12.92 3.33
C GLY A 71 22.96 -12.53 1.86
N ASP A 72 21.89 -12.02 1.25
CA ASP A 72 21.88 -11.56 -0.15
C ASP A 72 22.11 -10.04 -0.20
N ASP A 73 23.30 -9.66 -0.67
CA ASP A 73 23.71 -8.25 -0.78
C ASP A 73 22.77 -7.44 -1.68
N VAL A 74 22.11 -8.06 -2.67
CA VAL A 74 21.15 -7.34 -3.53
C VAL A 74 19.92 -6.88 -2.74
N ASN A 75 19.45 -7.70 -1.80
CA ASN A 75 18.31 -7.32 -0.95
C ASN A 75 18.72 -6.30 0.10
N LYS A 76 19.94 -6.42 0.62
CA LYS A 76 20.53 -5.44 1.52
C LYS A 76 20.65 -4.07 0.86
N ASP A 77 21.20 -4.00 -0.35
CA ASP A 77 21.39 -2.75 -1.10
C ASP A 77 20.05 -2.06 -1.36
N ARG A 78 18.99 -2.81 -1.69
CA ARG A 78 17.63 -2.25 -1.87
C ARG A 78 17.12 -1.56 -0.61
N VAL A 79 17.24 -2.22 0.54
CA VAL A 79 16.80 -1.66 1.83
C VAL A 79 17.63 -0.42 2.17
N ILE A 80 18.95 -0.46 1.94
CA ILE A 80 19.83 0.70 2.20
C ILE A 80 19.45 1.88 1.31
N SER A 81 19.30 1.68 -0.01
CA SER A 81 18.92 2.75 -0.92
C SER A 81 17.56 3.37 -0.62
N MET A 82 16.65 2.64 0.03
CA MET A 82 15.37 3.20 0.48
C MET A 82 15.49 4.02 1.77
N LEU A 83 16.52 3.79 2.57
CA LEU A 83 16.78 4.49 3.83
C LEU A 83 17.74 5.66 3.67
N GLU A 84 18.53 5.69 2.59
CA GLU A 84 19.41 6.81 2.28
C GLU A 84 18.56 8.08 2.10
N PRO A 85 18.95 9.21 2.73
CA PRO A 85 18.31 10.48 2.45
C PRO A 85 18.45 10.76 0.95
N SER A 86 17.34 11.09 0.29
CA SER A 86 17.42 11.65 -1.06
C SER A 86 18.23 12.93 -0.97
N ASP A 87 19.35 12.98 -1.69
CA ASP A 87 20.24 14.15 -1.80
C ASP A 87 19.60 15.30 -2.59
N ASP A 88 18.26 15.39 -2.58
CA ASP A 88 17.50 16.57 -3.01
C ASP A 88 17.57 17.62 -1.88
N GLU A 89 18.78 17.92 -1.41
CA GLU A 89 19.05 19.16 -0.72
C GLU A 89 18.92 20.26 -1.77
N ASP A 90 17.86 21.06 -1.65
CA ASP A 90 17.62 22.25 -2.44
C ASP A 90 18.95 23.05 -2.57
N GLU A 91 19.55 23.04 -3.75
CA GLU A 91 20.56 24.02 -4.15
C GLU A 91 19.82 25.36 -4.27
N ASP A 92 19.55 26.00 -3.13
CA ASP A 92 19.28 27.43 -3.04
C ASP A 92 20.55 28.16 -3.52
N GLU A 93 20.69 28.27 -4.84
CA GLU A 93 21.63 29.20 -5.48
C GLU A 93 21.15 30.62 -5.16
N ASP A 94 21.61 31.16 -4.03
CA ASP A 94 21.59 32.59 -3.73
C ASP A 94 22.51 33.32 -4.76
N GLU A 95 21.99 33.56 -5.97
CA GLU A 95 22.56 34.52 -6.92
C GLU A 95 22.19 35.94 -6.47
N ASP A 96 23.00 36.50 -5.56
CA ASP A 96 23.08 37.95 -5.32
C ASP A 96 23.62 38.66 -6.59
N GLU A 97 22.74 39.04 -7.51
CA GLU A 97 23.03 40.07 -8.53
C GLU A 97 22.08 41.27 -8.36
N ASP A 98 22.61 42.31 -7.71
CA ASP A 98 22.10 43.68 -7.78
C ASP A 98 22.14 44.18 -9.24
N GLU A 99 21.00 44.60 -9.81
CA GLU A 99 20.78 45.96 -10.38
C GLU A 99 19.47 46.07 -11.19
N ASP A 100 18.66 47.03 -10.74
CA ASP A 100 17.83 47.99 -11.48
C ASP A 100 16.37 47.68 -11.89
N GLU A 101 15.58 48.72 -11.57
CA GLU A 101 14.13 48.95 -11.72
C GLU A 101 13.63 48.86 -13.18
N ASP A 102 12.41 48.35 -13.37
CA ASP A 102 11.32 49.10 -14.02
C ASP A 102 9.98 48.34 -13.93
N GLU A 103 8.93 49.09 -13.60
CA GLU A 103 7.52 48.67 -13.51
C GLU A 103 6.95 48.30 -14.89
N ASP A 104 6.06 47.30 -14.97
CA ASP A 104 4.84 47.38 -15.79
C ASP A 104 3.84 46.26 -15.47
N GLU A 105 2.57 46.65 -15.47
CA GLU A 105 1.35 45.90 -15.17
C GLU A 105 1.01 44.82 -16.24
N ASP A 106 0.27 43.77 -15.85
CA ASP A 106 -0.99 43.33 -16.47
C ASP A 106 -1.22 41.80 -16.57
N ASP A 107 -2.45 41.44 -16.17
CA ASP A 107 -3.36 40.32 -16.48
C ASP A 107 -2.90 38.86 -16.67
N GLY A 108 -3.69 37.95 -16.09
CA GLY A 108 -4.02 36.69 -16.80
C GLY A 108 -3.97 35.36 -16.02
N GLY A 109 -5.01 35.10 -15.22
CA GLY A 109 -5.86 33.88 -15.26
C GLY A 109 -5.31 32.43 -15.22
N GLY A 110 -5.95 31.62 -14.35
CA GLY A 110 -6.07 30.15 -14.48
C GLY A 110 -5.32 29.37 -13.40
N GLY A 111 -5.87 28.43 -12.65
CA GLY A 111 -7.20 27.81 -12.61
C GLY A 111 -7.24 26.92 -11.36
N GLU A 112 -8.38 26.93 -10.67
CA GLU A 112 -8.59 26.19 -9.43
C GLU A 112 -8.68 24.68 -9.74
N GLY A 113 -7.70 23.92 -9.25
CA GLY A 113 -7.76 22.46 -9.22
C GLY A 113 -8.76 22.01 -8.17
N GLU A 114 -9.96 21.65 -8.63
CA GLU A 114 -11.05 21.09 -7.83
C GLU A 114 -10.59 19.78 -7.17
N GLN A 115 -10.24 19.84 -5.88
CA GLN A 115 -9.96 18.66 -5.07
C GLN A 115 -11.27 17.90 -4.83
N MET A 116 -11.41 16.72 -5.44
CA MET A 116 -12.52 15.81 -5.14
C MET A 116 -12.42 15.33 -3.69
N ASN A 117 -13.36 15.77 -2.86
CA ASN A 117 -13.46 15.38 -1.46
C ASN A 117 -13.92 13.92 -1.32
N ILE A 118 -13.02 13.06 -0.82
CA ILE A 118 -13.25 11.62 -0.54
C ILE A 118 -14.39 11.37 0.48
N THR A 119 -14.90 12.40 1.14
CA THR A 119 -15.97 12.31 2.14
C THR A 119 -17.33 11.88 1.59
N GLU A 120 -17.54 11.86 0.27
CA GLU A 120 -18.81 11.45 -0.34
C GLU A 120 -19.01 9.92 -0.42
N PHE A 121 -17.97 9.10 -0.21
CA PHE A 121 -18.08 7.63 -0.29
C PHE A 121 -18.41 6.94 1.05
N LEU A 122 -18.44 7.68 2.15
CA LEU A 122 -18.67 7.13 3.51
C LEU A 122 -20.09 6.60 3.81
N PRO A 123 -21.20 7.06 3.21
CA PRO A 123 -22.51 6.55 3.58
C PRO A 123 -22.84 5.17 2.99
N GLU A 124 -22.16 4.72 1.93
CA GLU A 124 -22.41 3.39 1.34
C GLU A 124 -21.75 2.25 2.12
N ILE A 125 -20.61 2.49 2.78
CA ILE A 125 -19.89 1.47 3.56
C ILE A 125 -20.70 1.07 4.81
N LYS A 126 -21.29 2.04 5.52
CA LYS A 126 -22.09 1.75 6.72
C LYS A 126 -23.35 0.93 6.43
N LYS A 127 -23.95 1.12 5.25
CA LYS A 127 -25.15 0.38 4.84
C LYS A 127 -24.86 -1.09 4.51
N LEU A 128 -23.61 -1.41 4.13
CA LEU A 128 -23.16 -2.78 3.89
C LEU A 128 -22.82 -3.52 5.19
N GLU A 129 -22.30 -2.82 6.21
CA GLU A 129 -22.05 -3.43 7.54
C GLU A 129 -23.33 -3.87 8.25
N GLU A 130 -24.41 -3.09 8.14
CA GLU A 130 -25.71 -3.44 8.74
C GLU A 130 -26.33 -4.70 8.09
N LEU A 131 -26.21 -4.87 6.77
CA LEU A 131 -26.72 -6.04 6.04
C LEU A 131 -25.92 -7.33 6.28
N LEU A 132 -24.70 -7.23 6.82
CA LEU A 132 -23.86 -8.37 7.18
C LEU A 132 -24.17 -8.90 8.58
N SER A 133 -24.61 -8.03 9.50
CA SER A 133 -25.01 -8.41 10.86
C SER A 133 -26.25 -9.31 10.91
N ASP A 134 -27.18 -9.15 9.97
CA ASP A 134 -28.46 -9.89 9.98
C ASP A 134 -28.35 -11.34 9.46
N LYS A 135 -27.20 -11.77 8.93
CA LYS A 135 -27.05 -13.11 8.33
C LYS A 135 -26.40 -14.16 9.24
N GLU A 136 -25.96 -13.81 10.44
CA GLU A 136 -25.34 -14.77 11.37
C GLU A 136 -26.32 -15.45 12.34
N SER A 137 -27.62 -15.08 12.35
CA SER A 137 -28.60 -15.65 13.27
C SER A 137 -29.26 -16.97 12.81
N ASP A 138 -29.09 -17.40 11.55
CA ASP A 138 -29.88 -18.51 10.97
C ASP A 138 -29.11 -19.84 10.79
N LYS A 139 -28.06 -20.10 11.58
CA LYS A 139 -27.50 -21.47 11.70
C LYS A 139 -27.90 -22.12 13.01
N GLU A 140 -29.20 -22.34 13.02
CA GLU A 140 -29.98 -23.31 13.77
C GLU A 140 -29.24 -24.65 13.96
N SER A 141 -29.17 -25.02 15.24
CA SER A 141 -29.40 -26.35 15.79
C SER A 141 -29.67 -27.47 14.78
N ASP A 142 -28.75 -28.43 14.69
CA ASP A 142 -29.05 -29.82 14.35
C ASP A 142 -27.90 -30.73 14.83
N LYS A 143 -27.95 -31.11 16.11
CA LYS A 143 -27.20 -32.26 16.66
C LYS A 143 -28.04 -32.96 17.74
N GLU A 144 -29.08 -33.65 17.31
CA GLU A 144 -29.65 -34.79 18.05
C GLU A 144 -30.07 -35.87 17.04
N CYS A 145 -29.26 -36.94 16.96
CA CYS A 145 -29.64 -38.33 16.73
C CYS A 145 -28.39 -39.22 16.76
#